data_AF-A0A720IPR7-F1
#
_entry.id   AF-A0A720IPR7-F1
#
_cell.length_a   1.000
_cell.length_b   1.000
_cell.length_c   1.000
_cell.angle_alpha   90.00
_cell.angle_beta   90.00
_cell.angle_gamma   90.00
#
_symmetry.space_group_name_H-M   'P 1'
#
loop_
_entity.id
_entity.type
_entity.pdbx_description
1 polymer ?
#
loop_
_entity_poly.entity_id
_entity_poly.type
_entity_poly.pdbx_seq_one_letter_code
_entity_poly.pdbx_strand_id
1 'polypeptide(L)' 'MIDPRTPEGRLTLRYRGLPTSVLLSMLGVDKVATNDRPFYSRNELIEQLVIRNMSVSRESK' A
#
# COMPACT_ATOMS: atom_id res chain seq x y z
N MET A 1 2.41 -14.20 -10.62
CA MET A 1 0.94 -14.24 -10.50
C MET A 1 0.59 -13.99 -9.03
N ILE A 2 -0.38 -13.12 -8.72
CA ILE A 2 -0.79 -12.88 -7.32
C ILE A 2 -1.74 -14.00 -6.90
N ASP A 3 -1.47 -14.65 -5.77
CA ASP A 3 -2.36 -15.69 -5.23
C ASP A 3 -3.46 -15.05 -4.35
N PRO A 4 -4.74 -15.04 -4.78
CA PRO A 4 -5.83 -14.46 -4.00
C PRO A 4 -6.16 -15.25 -2.70
N ARG A 5 -5.57 -16.43 -2.49
CA ARG A 5 -5.82 -17.26 -1.31
C ARG A 5 -5.00 -16.81 -0.10
N THR A 6 -3.89 -16.12 -0.32
CA THR A 6 -3.06 -15.59 0.78
C THR A 6 -3.61 -14.24 1.28
N PRO A 7 -3.45 -13.90 2.58
CA PRO A 7 -3.80 -12.58 3.09
C PRO A 7 -3.10 -11.44 2.33
N GLU A 8 -1.81 -11.64 2.02
CA GLU A 8 -1.01 -10.72 1.24
C GLU A 8 -1.58 -10.51 -0.17
N GLY A 9 -1.90 -11.59 -0.89
CA GLY A 9 -2.44 -11.49 -2.23
C GLY A 9 -3.84 -10.85 -2.27
N ARG A 10 -4.69 -11.11 -1.27
CA ARG A 10 -5.97 -10.40 -1.11
C ARG A 10 -5.77 -8.89 -0.93
N LEU A 11 -4.83 -8.49 -0.07
CA LEU A 11 -4.51 -7.07 0.14
C LEU A 11 -3.95 -6.43 -1.13
N THR A 12 -3.02 -7.10 -1.81
CA THR A 12 -2.44 -6.63 -3.07
C THR A 12 -3.53 -6.41 -4.14
N LEU A 13 -4.46 -7.35 -4.30
CA LEU A 13 -5.58 -7.18 -5.25
C LEU A 13 -6.52 -6.05 -4.85
N ARG A 14 -6.84 -5.92 -3.55
CA ARG A 14 -7.65 -4.81 -3.03
C ARG A 14 -7.01 -3.45 -3.35
N TYR A 15 -5.73 -3.28 -3.05
CA TYR A 15 -5.03 -2.02 -3.31
C TYR A 15 -4.81 -1.75 -4.80
N ARG A 16 -4.61 -2.79 -5.62
CA ARG A 16 -4.56 -2.65 -7.09
C ARG A 16 -5.84 -2.08 -7.69
N GLY A 17 -7.00 -2.27 -7.06
CA GLY A 17 -8.27 -1.71 -7.48
C GLY A 17 -8.46 -0.22 -7.14
N LEU A 18 -7.57 0.39 -6.35
CA LEU A 18 -7.75 1.76 -5.86
C LEU A 18 -6.96 2.79 -6.68
N PRO A 19 -7.47 4.02 -6.88
CA PRO A 19 -6.71 5.09 -7.52
C PRO A 19 -5.40 5.41 -6.78
N THR A 20 -4.36 5.85 -7.50
CA THR A 20 -3.06 6.21 -6.89
C THR A 20 -3.20 7.31 -5.84
N SER A 21 -4.10 8.27 -6.03
CA SER A 21 -4.42 9.31 -5.04
C SER A 21 -4.88 8.73 -3.70
N VAL A 22 -5.72 7.69 -3.73
CA VAL A 22 -6.19 6.99 -2.54
C VAL A 22 -5.05 6.26 -1.84
N LEU A 23 -4.18 5.58 -2.60
CA LEU A 23 -3.01 4.90 -2.04
C LEU A 23 -2.08 5.87 -1.32
N LEU A 24 -1.80 7.03 -1.93
CA LEU A 24 -0.99 8.09 -1.33
C LEU A 24 -1.59 8.62 -0.03
N SER A 25 -2.92 8.84 -0.01
CA SER A 25 -3.61 9.33 1.18
C SER A 25 -3.62 8.30 2.33
N MET A 26 -3.80 7.02 2.01
CA MET A 26 -3.69 5.94 3.00
C MET A 26 -2.29 5.83 3.62
N LEU A 27 -1.25 6.14 2.84
CA LEU A 27 0.14 6.20 3.31
C LEU A 27 0.49 7.52 4.01
N GLY A 28 -0.39 8.53 3.95
CA GLY A 28 -0.14 9.86 4.52
C GLY A 28 0.95 10.66 3.78
N VAL A 29 1.27 10.28 2.54
CA VAL A 29 2.31 10.91 1.71
C VAL A 29 1.74 11.85 0.64
N ASP A 30 0.42 11.97 0.58
CA ASP A 30 -0.31 12.95 -0.22
C ASP A 30 0.01 14.40 0.20
N LYS A 31 0.30 14.62 1.48
CA LYS A 31 0.63 15.93 2.06
C LYS A 31 2.09 16.36 1.90
N VAL A 32 2.98 15.45 1.51
CA VAL A 32 4.42 15.71 1.37
C VAL A 32 4.75 16.11 -0.08
N ALA A 33 3.98 17.05 -0.61
CA ALA A 33 4.21 17.64 -1.93
C ALA A 33 5.33 18.71 -1.87
N THR A 34 6.44 18.39 -1.23
CA THR A 34 7.68 19.19 -1.32
C THR A 34 8.54 18.61 -2.44
N ASN A 35 9.34 19.46 -3.09
CA ASN A 35 10.15 19.11 -4.26
C ASN A 35 11.17 17.98 -4.03
N ASP A 36 11.38 17.55 -2.78
CA ASP A 36 12.36 16.54 -2.37
C ASP A 36 11.76 15.16 -2.07
N ARG A 37 10.47 14.91 -2.39
CA ARG A 37 9.87 13.60 -2.10
C ARG A 37 10.45 12.50 -3.01
N PRO A 38 10.74 11.30 -2.49
CA PRO A 38 11.02 10.13 -3.32
C PRO A 38 9.84 9.86 -4.26
N PHE A 39 10.13 9.61 -5.53
CA PHE A 39 9.13 9.12 -6.46
C PHE A 39 8.82 7.66 -6.12
N TYR A 40 7.55 7.37 -5.80
CA TYR A 40 7.07 5.99 -5.62
C TYR A 40 6.24 5.60 -6.85
N SER A 41 6.61 4.47 -7.45
CA SER A 41 5.74 3.79 -8.40
C SER A 41 4.47 3.29 -7.71
N ARG A 42 3.42 3.06 -8.49
CA ARG A 42 2.15 2.52 -7.99
C ARG A 42 2.35 1.17 -7.28
N ASN A 43 3.28 0.33 -7.74
CA ASN A 43 3.55 -0.97 -7.13
C ASN A 43 4.21 -0.82 -5.75
N GLU A 44 5.16 0.11 -5.61
CA GLU A 44 5.80 0.39 -4.32
C GLU A 44 4.78 0.92 -3.28
N LEU A 45 3.84 1.78 -3.71
CA LEU A 45 2.76 2.23 -2.83
C LEU A 45 1.90 1.06 -2.34
N ILE A 46 1.56 0.12 -3.23
CA ILE A 46 0.79 -1.07 -2.90
C ILE A 46 1.57 -1.96 -1.93
N GLU A 47 2.86 -2.20 -2.20
CA GLU A 47 3.73 -3.01 -1.35
C GLU A 47 3.85 -2.44 0.07
N GLN A 48 4.08 -1.14 0.21
CA GLN A 48 4.15 -0.47 1.52
C GLN A 48 2.84 -0.62 2.30
N LEU A 49 1.68 -0.50 1.63
CA LEU A 49 0.37 -0.69 2.25
C LEU A 49 0.14 -2.14 2.70
N VAL A 50 0.56 -3.12 1.89
CA VAL A 50 0.49 -4.53 2.24
C VAL A 50 1.35 -4.83 3.46
N ILE A 51 2.62 -4.38 3.46
CA ILE A 51 3.54 -4.55 4.59
C ILE A 51 2.93 -3.93 5.86
N ARG A 52 2.48 -2.67 5.79
CA ARG A 52 1.88 -1.97 6.93
C ARG A 52 0.69 -2.73 7.52
N ASN A 53 -0.21 -3.23 6.68
CA ASN A 53 -1.41 -3.94 7.12
C ASN A 53 -1.09 -5.33 7.69
N MET A 54 -0.13 -6.02 7.08
CA MET A 54 0.36 -7.31 7.57
C MET A 54 1.08 -7.18 8.92
N SER A 55 1.82 -6.09 9.15
CA SER A 55 2.46 -5.82 10.45
C SER A 55 1.44 -5.53 11.55
N VAL A 56 0.47 -4.66 11.30
CA VAL A 56 -0.62 -4.37 12.27
C VAL A 56 -1.40 -5.63 12.64
N SER A 57 -1.66 -6.50 11.66
CA SER A 57 -2.36 -7.77 11.88
C SER A 57 -1.57 -8.77 12.73
N ARG A 58 -0.23 -8.65 12.77
CA ARG A 58 0.64 -9.51 13.60
C ARG A 58 0.74 -9.01 15.04
N GLU A 59 0.69 -7.70 15.26
CA GLU A 59 0.71 -7.10 16.60
C GLU A 59 -0.63 -7.22 17.34
N SER A 60 -1.72 -7.48 16.61
CA SER A 60 -3.08 -7.63 17.16
C SER A 60 -3.40 -9.07 17.62
N LYS A 61 -2.40 -9.94 17.77
CA LYS A 61 -2.55 -11.36 18.07
C LYS A 61 -1.71 -11.78 19.27
#